data_AF-A0A6I8U9Q0-F1
#
_entry.id   AF-A0A6I8U9Q0-F1
#
_cell.length_a   1.000
_cell.length_b   1.000
_cell.length_c   1.000
_cell.angle_alpha   90.00
_cell.angle_beta   90.00
_cell.angle_gamma   90.00
#
_symmetry.space_group_name_H-M   'P 1'
#
loop_
_entity.id
_entity.type
_entity.pdbx_description
1 polymer ?
#
loop_
_entity_poly.entity_id
_entity_poly.type
_entity_poly.pdbx_seq_one_letter_code
_entity_poly.pdbx_strand_id
1 'polypeptide(L)'
;MRQRGGDASHGQKPRGGPGHNQEQNQHQPSPNLDALFTQKPEKVNYCLAPERLEAQARAIKRFEKQDREAEHQQKQSEKQRKHKMMTMKTKKGQPVMQGRMELLYEKVQKMVGQG
;
A
#
# COMPACT_ATOMS: atom_id res chain seq x y z
N MET A 1 -3.25 40.97 -22.30
CA MET A 1 -3.40 40.30 -23.62
C MET A 1 -3.75 38.84 -23.38
N ARG A 2 -4.93 38.40 -23.87
CA ARG A 2 -5.33 36.99 -24.00
C ARG A 2 -5.02 36.53 -25.43
N GLN A 3 -4.55 35.31 -25.61
CA GLN A 3 -4.65 34.46 -26.83
C GLN A 3 -4.24 33.04 -26.37
N ARG A 4 -5.14 32.04 -26.23
CA ARG A 4 -5.89 31.21 -27.22
C ARG A 4 -5.00 30.35 -28.12
N GLY A 5 -5.24 29.03 -28.04
CA GLY A 5 -4.80 27.98 -28.96
C GLY A 5 -4.67 26.65 -28.21
N GLY A 6 -5.44 25.58 -28.44
CA GLY A 6 -6.39 25.33 -29.51
C GLY A 6 -7.43 24.26 -29.15
N ASP A 7 -8.52 24.35 -29.89
CA ASP A 7 -9.72 23.51 -29.92
C ASP A 7 -9.53 22.19 -30.70
N ALA A 8 -10.56 21.34 -30.56
CA ALA A 8 -11.03 20.31 -31.49
C ALA A 8 -10.30 18.95 -31.46
N SER A 9 -10.94 17.78 -31.55
CA SER A 9 -12.32 17.38 -31.87
C SER A 9 -12.44 15.86 -31.58
N HIS A 10 -13.51 15.40 -30.92
CA HIS A 10 -14.62 14.62 -31.53
C HIS A 10 -14.26 13.62 -32.65
N GLY A 11 -14.48 12.33 -32.39
CA GLY A 11 -14.55 11.24 -33.38
C GLY A 11 -15.00 9.93 -32.72
N GLN A 12 -16.31 9.78 -32.47
CA GLN A 12 -17.27 8.99 -33.26
C GLN A 12 -17.14 7.46 -33.15
N LYS A 13 -18.13 6.87 -32.47
CA LYS A 13 -18.58 5.47 -32.63
C LYS A 13 -19.12 5.25 -34.05
N PRO A 14 -19.08 4.01 -34.58
CA PRO A 14 -20.14 3.51 -35.43
C PRO A 14 -21.00 2.47 -34.70
N ARG A 15 -22.31 2.67 -34.86
CA ARG A 15 -23.41 1.72 -34.65
C ARG A 15 -23.35 0.62 -35.71
N GLY A 16 -23.60 -0.63 -35.32
CA GLY A 16 -24.01 -1.73 -36.19
C GLY A 16 -25.00 -2.61 -35.44
N GLY A 17 -26.23 -2.69 -35.95
CA GLY A 17 -27.44 -3.22 -35.30
C GLY A 17 -27.62 -4.76 -35.33
N PRO A 18 -28.86 -5.25 -35.20
CA PRO A 18 -29.22 -6.42 -34.40
C PRO A 18 -29.28 -7.74 -35.18
N GLY A 19 -28.80 -8.82 -34.56
CA GLY A 19 -29.08 -10.19 -34.98
C GLY A 19 -29.99 -10.88 -33.97
N HIS A 20 -31.30 -10.78 -34.17
CA HIS A 20 -32.26 -11.76 -33.65
C HIS A 20 -32.21 -12.99 -34.56
N ASN A 21 -31.97 -14.18 -33.96
CA ASN A 21 -32.63 -15.45 -34.29
C ASN A 21 -31.90 -16.61 -33.61
N GLN A 22 -32.45 -17.12 -32.51
CA GLN A 22 -33.10 -18.43 -32.46
C GLN A 22 -33.26 -18.87 -31.00
N GLU A 23 -34.52 -18.96 -30.60
CA GLU A 23 -34.97 -19.77 -29.47
C GLU A 23 -34.48 -21.21 -29.62
N GLN A 24 -33.64 -21.67 -28.70
CA GLN A 24 -33.65 -23.08 -28.29
C GLN A 24 -34.04 -23.14 -26.83
N ASN A 25 -35.32 -23.42 -26.64
CA ASN A 25 -36.00 -23.66 -25.39
C ASN A 25 -35.51 -25.00 -24.80
N GLN A 26 -34.30 -25.04 -24.25
CA GLN A 26 -33.88 -26.14 -23.39
C GLN A 26 -34.49 -25.93 -22.01
N HIS A 27 -35.57 -26.66 -21.74
CA HIS A 27 -36.14 -26.84 -20.42
C HIS A 27 -35.06 -27.38 -19.48
N GLN A 28 -34.36 -26.50 -18.77
CA GLN A 28 -33.63 -26.89 -17.57
C GLN A 28 -34.66 -27.29 -16.51
N PRO A 29 -34.58 -28.50 -15.93
CA PRO A 29 -35.37 -28.79 -14.75
C PRO A 29 -34.93 -27.79 -13.66
N SER A 30 -35.89 -27.01 -13.16
CA SER A 30 -35.68 -26.11 -12.03
C SER A 30 -34.97 -26.88 -10.91
N PRO A 31 -33.87 -26.34 -10.34
CA PRO A 31 -33.16 -27.03 -9.26
C PRO A 31 -34.15 -27.24 -8.12
N ASN A 32 -34.40 -28.50 -7.77
CA ASN A 32 -35.31 -28.86 -6.70
C ASN A 32 -34.70 -28.40 -5.37
N LEU A 33 -35.11 -27.21 -4.90
CA LEU A 33 -34.58 -26.58 -3.69
C LEU A 33 -34.91 -27.38 -2.43
N ASP A 34 -35.97 -28.19 -2.45
CA ASP A 34 -36.36 -29.03 -1.32
C ASP A 34 -35.38 -30.20 -1.09
N ALA A 35 -34.65 -30.63 -2.14
CA ALA A 35 -33.57 -31.61 -2.03
C ALA A 35 -32.31 -31.05 -1.35
N LEU A 36 -32.12 -29.72 -1.38
CA LEU A 36 -30.97 -29.05 -0.76
C LEU A 36 -31.10 -28.98 0.77
N PHE A 37 -32.32 -28.85 1.30
CA PHE A 37 -32.58 -28.76 2.74
C PHE A 37 -32.73 -30.13 3.42
N THR A 38 -32.86 -31.21 2.63
CA THR A 38 -32.94 -32.59 3.12
C THR A 38 -31.59 -33.30 3.11
N GLN A 39 -30.56 -32.73 2.47
CA GLN A 39 -29.20 -33.25 2.56
C GLN A 39 -28.57 -32.91 3.91
N LYS A 40 -27.92 -33.92 4.51
CA LYS A 40 -27.11 -33.77 5.73
C LYS A 40 -26.08 -32.66 5.49
N PRO A 41 -25.99 -31.62 6.34
CA PRO A 41 -25.00 -30.57 6.14
C PRO A 41 -23.61 -31.21 6.17
N GLU A 42 -22.91 -31.16 5.04
CA GLU A 42 -21.52 -31.56 5.00
C GLU A 42 -20.73 -30.62 5.90
N LYS A 43 -19.84 -31.19 6.72
CA LYS A 43 -18.89 -30.42 7.51
C LYS A 43 -17.88 -29.81 6.54
N VAL A 44 -18.21 -28.65 5.99
CA VAL A 44 -17.29 -27.85 5.18
C VAL A 44 -16.16 -27.40 6.11
N ASN A 45 -15.03 -28.11 6.05
CA ASN A 45 -13.81 -27.70 6.75
C ASN A 45 -13.24 -26.52 5.97
N TYR A 46 -13.56 -25.31 6.41
CA TYR A 46 -12.97 -24.06 5.90
C TYR A 46 -11.52 -23.90 6.36
N CYS A 47 -10.71 -24.95 6.24
CA CYS A 47 -9.27 -24.78 6.19
C CYS A 47 -9.01 -23.93 4.93
N LEU A 48 -8.67 -22.66 5.10
CA LEU A 48 -8.15 -21.84 4.00
C LEU A 48 -7.18 -22.72 3.21
N ALA A 49 -7.43 -22.87 1.90
CA ALA A 49 -6.62 -23.74 1.05
C ALA A 49 -5.13 -23.52 1.37
N PRO A 50 -4.31 -24.57 1.55
CA PRO A 50 -2.92 -24.44 2.00
C PRO A 50 -2.12 -23.35 1.26
N GLU A 51 -2.38 -23.19 -0.04
CA GLU A 51 -1.84 -22.12 -0.89
C GLU A 51 -2.18 -20.70 -0.38
N ARG A 52 -3.41 -20.45 0.08
CA ARG A 52 -3.83 -19.15 0.64
C ARG A 52 -3.15 -18.86 1.97
N LEU A 53 -2.96 -19.88 2.81
CA LEU A 53 -2.22 -19.74 4.08
C LEU A 53 -0.74 -19.45 3.82
N GLU A 54 -0.13 -20.14 2.87
CA GLU A 54 1.24 -19.86 2.46
C GLU A 54 1.40 -18.45 1.87
N ALA A 55 0.47 -18.02 1.02
CA ALA A 55 0.48 -16.67 0.44
C ALA A 55 0.37 -15.60 1.54
N GLN A 56 -0.51 -15.81 2.53
CA GLN A 56 -0.66 -14.91 3.68
C GLN A 56 0.60 -14.88 4.54
N ALA A 57 1.20 -16.03 4.84
CA ALA A 57 2.46 -16.10 5.61
C ALA A 57 3.62 -15.40 4.87
N ARG A 58 3.69 -15.55 3.54
CA ARG A 58 4.68 -14.83 2.71
C ARG A 58 4.43 -13.33 2.70
N ALA A 59 3.16 -12.90 2.64
CA ALA A 59 2.80 -11.48 2.70
C ALA A 59 3.19 -10.86 4.05
N ILE A 60 2.85 -11.51 5.16
CA ILE A 60 3.22 -11.07 6.52
C ILE A 60 4.74 -10.89 6.64
N LYS A 61 5.52 -11.89 6.22
CA LYS A 61 7.00 -11.81 6.25
C LYS A 61 7.56 -10.65 5.42
N ARG A 62 6.93 -10.31 4.29
CA ARG A 62 7.35 -9.17 3.46
C ARG A 62 7.08 -7.85 4.15
N PHE A 63 5.92 -7.69 4.79
CA PHE A 63 5.60 -6.49 5.56
C PHE A 63 6.55 -6.31 6.75
N GLU A 64 6.79 -7.37 7.53
CA GLU A 64 7.74 -7.31 8.65
C GLU A 64 9.16 -6.94 8.20
N LYS A 65 9.60 -7.47 7.04
CA LYS A 65 10.90 -7.14 6.46
C LYS A 65 10.94 -5.67 6.02
N GLN A 66 9.89 -5.19 5.35
CA GLN A 66 9.79 -3.81 4.89
C GLN A 66 9.78 -2.82 6.06
N ASP A 67 9.08 -3.13 7.16
CA ASP A 67 9.06 -2.29 8.36
C ASP A 67 10.43 -2.21 9.02
N ARG A 68 11.14 -3.34 9.14
CA ARG A 68 12.52 -3.37 9.66
C ARG A 68 13.49 -2.58 8.77
N GLU A 69 13.37 -2.71 7.45
CA GLU A 69 14.21 -1.97 6.51
C GLU A 69 13.92 -0.46 6.57
N ALA A 70 12.65 -0.06 6.68
CA ALA A 70 12.25 1.32 6.85
C ALA A 70 12.77 1.91 8.16
N GLU A 71 12.66 1.19 9.28
CA GLU A 71 13.18 1.63 10.58
C GLU A 71 14.70 1.78 10.55
N HIS A 72 15.40 0.82 9.94
CA HIS A 72 16.85 0.89 9.79
C HIS A 72 17.28 2.07 8.91
N GLN A 73 16.58 2.31 7.80
CA GLN A 73 16.85 3.45 6.92
C GLN A 73 16.61 4.79 7.63
N GLN A 74 15.53 4.90 8.40
CA GLN A 74 15.26 6.08 9.24
C GLN A 74 16.38 6.31 10.24
N LYS A 75 16.78 5.29 11.01
CA LYS A 75 17.89 5.39 11.98
C LYS A 75 19.20 5.80 11.32
N GLN A 76 19.51 5.28 10.14
CA GLN A 76 20.72 5.66 9.40
C GLN A 76 20.67 7.11 8.93
N SER A 77 19.54 7.56 8.36
CA SER A 77 19.37 8.95 7.90
C SER A 77 19.46 9.94 9.06
N GLU A 78 18.87 9.61 10.21
CA GLU A 78 18.95 10.43 11.42
C GLU A 78 20.40 10.53 11.90
N LYS A 79 21.13 9.40 11.97
CA LYS A 79 22.55 9.39 12.35
C LYS A 79 23.39 10.26 11.42
N GLN A 80 23.17 10.19 10.11
CA GLN A 80 23.88 11.02 9.13
C GLN A 80 23.55 12.51 9.31
N ARG A 81 22.28 12.86 9.51
CA ARG A 81 21.85 14.24 9.78
C ARG A 81 22.52 14.78 11.05
N LYS A 82 22.50 14.02 12.15
CA LYS A 82 23.15 14.40 13.40
C LYS A 82 24.65 14.60 13.21
N HIS A 83 25.31 13.66 12.53
CA HIS A 83 26.74 13.77 12.23
C HIS A 83 27.06 15.01 11.40
N LYS A 84 26.26 15.30 10.36
CA LYS A 84 26.40 16.51 9.55
C LYS A 84 26.31 17.77 10.40
N MET A 85 25.28 17.90 11.24
CA MET A 85 25.13 19.07 12.11
C MET A 85 26.28 19.21 13.13
N MET A 86 26.79 18.10 13.67
CA MET A 86 27.95 18.13 14.58
C MET A 86 29.26 18.52 13.89
N THR A 87 29.45 18.10 12.65
CA THR A 87 30.70 18.30 11.88
C THR A 87 30.69 19.57 11.04
N MET A 88 29.53 20.21 10.88
CA MET A 88 29.43 21.49 10.18
C MET A 88 30.36 22.54 10.80
N LYS A 89 31.09 23.22 9.92
CA LYS A 89 32.03 24.29 10.24
C LYS A 89 31.61 25.59 9.56
N THR A 90 31.96 26.72 10.17
CA THR A 90 31.81 28.05 9.63
C THR A 90 32.82 28.28 8.51
N LYS A 91 32.70 29.40 7.77
CA LYS A 91 33.65 29.80 6.72
C LYS A 91 35.11 29.88 7.22
N LYS A 92 35.32 30.14 8.52
CA LYS A 92 36.64 30.17 9.15
C LYS A 92 37.11 28.81 9.71
N GLY A 93 36.40 27.72 9.41
CA GLY A 93 36.74 26.36 9.84
C GLY A 93 36.36 26.02 11.28
N GLN A 94 35.77 26.95 12.03
CA GLN A 94 35.31 26.70 13.41
C GLN A 94 34.00 25.92 13.40
N PRO A 95 33.75 25.00 14.34
CA PRO A 95 32.48 24.27 14.38
C PRO A 95 31.27 25.20 14.60
N VAL A 96 30.16 24.91 13.93
CA VAL A 96 28.91 25.66 14.06
C VAL A 96 28.23 25.28 15.37
N MET A 97 28.11 26.23 16.30
CA MET A 97 27.53 25.98 17.62
C MET A 97 26.00 25.77 17.58
N GLN A 98 25.28 26.44 16.68
CA GLN A 98 23.81 26.34 16.61
C GLN A 98 23.33 24.89 16.42
N GLY A 99 23.80 24.20 15.37
CA GLY A 99 23.41 22.81 15.11
C GLY A 99 23.86 21.82 16.20
N ARG A 100 24.95 22.14 16.93
CA ARG A 100 25.40 21.33 18.07
C ARG A 100 24.51 21.52 19.30
N MET A 101 24.08 22.76 19.55
CA MET A 101 23.18 23.08 20.66
C MET A 101 21.81 22.45 20.47
N GLU A 102 21.25 22.47 19.25
CA GLU A 102 19.98 21.80 18.93
C GLU A 102 20.01 20.30 19.27
N LEU A 103 21.12 19.62 18.93
CA LEU A 103 21.32 18.20 19.28
C LEU A 103 21.45 17.97 20.79
N LEU A 104 22.11 18.91 21.49
CA LEU A 104 22.24 18.84 22.94
C LEU A 104 20.87 18.96 23.62
N TYR A 105 20.05 19.91 23.18
CA TYR A 105 18.67 20.08 23.66
C TYR A 105 17.83 18.85 23.38
N GLU A 106 17.89 18.27 22.18
CA GLU A 106 17.15 17.05 21.85
C GLU A 106 17.55 15.88 22.78
N LYS A 107 18.85 15.77 23.10
CA LYS A 107 19.36 14.74 24.03
C LYS A 107 18.86 14.97 25.46
N VAL A 108 18.93 16.20 25.96
CA VAL A 108 18.44 16.56 27.30
C VAL A 108 16.94 16.33 27.41
N GLN A 109 16.15 16.77 26.43
CA GLN A 109 14.70 16.58 26.39
C GLN A 109 14.31 15.09 26.43
N LYS A 110 15.02 14.23 25.70
CA LYS A 110 14.81 12.77 25.75
C LYS A 110 15.09 12.18 27.13
N MET A 111 16.13 12.66 27.82
CA MET A 111 16.48 12.17 29.16
C MET A 111 15.53 12.69 30.24
N VAL A 112 15.04 13.92 30.13
CA VAL A 112 14.15 14.55 31.12
C VAL A 112 12.68 14.15 30.91
N GLY A 113 12.24 13.93 29.67
CA GLY A 113 10.86 13.54 29.36
C GLY A 113 10.54 12.04 29.56
N GLN A 114 11.52 11.24 29.98
CA GLN A 114 11.36 9.83 30.32
C GLN A 114 11.41 9.56 31.84
N GLY A 115 11.47 10.62 32.66
CA GLY A 115 11.41 10.56 34.12
C GLY A 115 10.03 10.85 34.69
#